data_AF-A0A958P519-F1
#
_entry.id   AF-A0A958P519-F1
#
_cell.length_a   1.000
_cell.length_b   1.000
_cell.length_c   1.000
_cell.angle_alpha   90.00
_cell.angle_beta   90.00
_cell.angle_gamma   90.00
#
_symmetry.space_group_name_H-M   'P 1'
#
loop_
_entity.id
_entity.type
_entity.pdbx_description
1 polymer ?
#
loop_
_entity_poly.entity_id
_entity_poly.type
_entity_poly.pdbx_seq_one_letter_code
_entity_poly.pdbx_strand_id
1 'polypeptide(L)'
;MIRKDYIQRYFDELAKVLAAVLQLKQRQEPENAEEKLDEFGHNFLNINLNELVENNAHNFLSTLIEKHQFEIVQIKLIEELLYHKYLLNPLNKPLKNCTLEVLNYLAKNDSDFSWERQNRIDQLNSSN
;
A
#
# COMPACT_ATOMS: atom_id res chain seq x y z
N MET A 1 -11.58 -6.62 24.18
CA MET A 1 -10.47 -5.66 24.00
C MET A 1 -9.32 -6.39 23.31
N ILE A 2 -9.41 -6.56 21.97
CA ILE A 2 -8.46 -7.34 21.14
C ILE A 2 -8.01 -6.55 19.88
N ARG A 3 -8.60 -5.37 19.60
CA ARG A 3 -8.37 -4.64 18.34
C ARG A 3 -7.08 -3.83 18.28
N LYS A 4 -6.66 -3.16 19.37
CA LYS A 4 -5.49 -2.26 19.35
C LYS A 4 -4.17 -3.02 19.18
N ASP A 5 -3.97 -4.09 19.96
CA ASP A 5 -2.73 -4.89 19.91
C ASP A 5 -2.54 -5.56 18.54
N TYR A 6 -3.65 -5.93 17.90
CA TYR A 6 -3.65 -6.52 16.56
C TYR A 6 -3.22 -5.51 15.48
N ILE A 7 -3.73 -4.29 15.55
CA ILE A 7 -3.35 -3.21 14.63
C ILE A 7 -1.87 -2.83 14.81
N GLN A 8 -1.42 -2.67 16.04
CA GLN A 8 -0.02 -2.34 16.31
C GLN A 8 0.92 -3.42 15.75
N ARG A 9 0.58 -4.69 15.95
CA ARG A 9 1.33 -5.81 15.37
C ARG A 9 1.41 -5.74 13.85
N TYR A 10 0.34 -5.33 13.17
CA TYR A 10 0.35 -5.19 11.71
C TYR A 10 1.35 -4.13 11.24
N PHE A 11 1.40 -2.98 11.91
CA PHE A 11 2.37 -1.94 11.59
C PHE A 11 3.80 -2.34 11.95
N ASP A 12 3.99 -3.06 13.06
CA ASP A 12 5.31 -3.57 13.45
C ASP A 12 5.84 -4.58 12.42
N GLU A 13 4.99 -5.50 11.95
CA GLU A 13 5.37 -6.45 10.90
C GLU A 13 5.57 -5.75 9.55
N LEU A 14 4.74 -4.77 9.22
CA LEU A 14 4.92 -3.96 8.02
C LEU A 14 6.28 -3.24 8.05
N ALA A 15 6.66 -2.63 9.17
CA ALA A 15 7.94 -1.94 9.29
C ALA A 15 9.13 -2.89 9.04
N LYS A 16 9.06 -4.13 9.52
CA LYS A 16 10.08 -5.16 9.24
C LYS A 16 10.13 -5.54 7.76
N VAL A 17 8.96 -5.72 7.14
CA VAL A 17 8.86 -6.02 5.71
C VAL A 17 9.42 -4.87 4.88
N LEU A 18 9.06 -3.61 5.18
CA LEU A 18 9.57 -2.44 4.47
C LEU A 18 11.09 -2.30 4.62
N ALA A 19 11.65 -2.57 5.80
CA ALA A 19 13.10 -2.59 5.99
C ALA A 19 13.78 -3.65 5.11
N ALA A 20 13.20 -4.85 5.02
CA ALA A 20 13.70 -5.91 4.15
C ALA A 20 13.58 -5.54 2.65
N VAL A 21 12.45 -4.96 2.24
CA VAL A 21 12.21 -4.46 0.88
C VAL A 21 13.25 -3.43 0.48
N LEU A 22 13.56 -2.48 1.36
CA LEU A 22 14.61 -1.47 1.11
C LEU A 22 15.99 -2.12 0.97
N GLN A 23 16.32 -3.12 1.79
CA GLN A 23 17.58 -3.84 1.67
C GLN A 23 17.68 -4.63 0.35
N LEU A 24 16.61 -5.31 -0.06
CA LEU A 24 16.54 -6.04 -1.33
C LEU A 24 16.64 -5.09 -2.52
N LYS A 25 15.98 -3.93 -2.47
CA LYS A 25 16.12 -2.87 -3.47
C LYS A 25 17.57 -2.41 -3.61
N GLN A 26 18.29 -2.21 -2.49
CA GLN A 26 19.72 -1.84 -2.50
C GLN A 26 20.60 -2.93 -3.12
N ARG A 27 20.21 -4.21 -2.95
CA ARG A 27 20.89 -5.37 -3.54
C ARG A 27 20.51 -5.64 -5.00
N GLN A 28 19.66 -4.80 -5.59
CA GLN A 28 19.15 -4.97 -6.96
C GLN A 28 18.32 -6.25 -7.15
N GLU A 29 17.56 -6.64 -6.12
CA GLU A 29 16.64 -7.78 -6.15
C GLU A 29 15.18 -7.31 -6.05
N PRO A 30 14.64 -6.60 -7.06
CA PRO A 30 13.30 -6.02 -7.01
C PRO A 30 12.20 -7.07 -7.01
N GLU A 31 12.40 -8.23 -7.64
CA GLU A 31 11.42 -9.33 -7.68
C GLU A 31 11.19 -9.90 -6.27
N ASN A 32 12.28 -10.17 -5.52
CA ASN A 32 12.21 -10.62 -4.14
C ASN A 32 11.57 -9.56 -3.23
N ALA A 33 11.85 -8.27 -3.50
CA ALA A 33 11.25 -7.18 -2.75
C ALA A 33 9.74 -7.09 -3.01
N GLU A 34 9.31 -7.32 -4.25
CA GLU A 34 7.91 -7.35 -4.63
C GLU A 34 7.16 -8.53 -3.98
N GLU A 35 7.75 -9.72 -4.00
CA GLU A 35 7.21 -10.91 -3.36
C GLU A 35 6.97 -10.68 -1.86
N LYS A 36 7.90 -10.00 -1.16
CA LYS A 36 7.73 -9.66 0.27
C LYS A 36 6.52 -8.75 0.54
N LEU A 37 6.23 -7.82 -0.36
CA LEU A 37 5.07 -6.94 -0.24
C LEU A 37 3.77 -7.72 -0.48
N ASP A 38 3.75 -8.60 -1.47
CA ASP A 38 2.59 -9.45 -1.77
C ASP A 38 2.33 -10.49 -0.66
N GLU A 39 3.39 -11.12 -0.12
CA GLU A 39 3.30 -12.01 1.04
C GLU A 39 2.67 -11.30 2.24
N PHE A 40 3.02 -10.03 2.49
CA PHE A 40 2.38 -9.26 3.55
C PHE A 40 0.89 -9.05 3.29
N GLY A 41 0.54 -8.62 2.06
CA GLY A 41 -0.86 -8.47 1.63
C GLY A 41 -1.67 -9.75 1.82
N HIS A 42 -1.09 -10.90 1.47
CA HIS A 42 -1.75 -12.19 1.64
C HIS A 42 -1.90 -12.58 3.11
N ASN A 43 -0.81 -12.55 3.88
CA ASN A 43 -0.78 -13.07 5.24
C ASN A 43 -1.54 -12.20 6.25
N PHE A 44 -1.58 -10.88 6.05
CA PHE A 44 -2.15 -9.94 7.02
C PHE A 44 -3.46 -9.31 6.58
N LEU A 45 -3.69 -9.20 5.27
CA LEU A 45 -4.87 -8.56 4.70
C LEU A 45 -5.72 -9.53 3.87
N ASN A 46 -5.27 -10.78 3.67
CA ASN A 46 -5.94 -11.80 2.87
C ASN A 46 -6.29 -11.31 1.45
N ILE A 47 -5.34 -10.58 0.84
CA ILE A 47 -5.45 -10.10 -0.55
C ILE A 47 -4.19 -10.45 -1.34
N ASN A 48 -4.35 -10.60 -2.65
CA ASN A 48 -3.22 -10.57 -3.57
C ASN A 48 -3.15 -9.15 -4.16
N LEU A 49 -2.11 -8.40 -3.81
CA LEU A 49 -1.92 -7.00 -4.24
C LEU A 49 -1.79 -6.88 -5.76
N ASN A 50 -1.04 -7.78 -6.39
CA ASN A 50 -0.86 -7.79 -7.84
C ASN A 50 -2.19 -8.02 -8.56
N GLU A 51 -2.92 -9.07 -8.18
CA GLU A 51 -4.25 -9.33 -8.76
C GLU A 51 -5.23 -8.19 -8.50
N LEU A 52 -5.16 -7.56 -7.33
CA LEU A 52 -6.06 -6.46 -6.98
C LEU A 52 -5.80 -5.24 -7.87
N VAL A 53 -4.54 -4.89 -8.09
CA VAL A 53 -4.13 -3.76 -8.95
C VAL A 53 -4.45 -4.03 -10.41
N GLU A 54 -4.19 -5.24 -10.92
CA GLU A 54 -4.41 -5.58 -12.32
C GLU A 54 -5.90 -5.69 -12.67
N ASN A 55 -6.69 -6.36 -11.82
CA ASN A 55 -8.09 -6.65 -12.13
C ASN A 55 -9.06 -5.53 -11.76
N ASN A 56 -8.66 -4.60 -10.89
CA ASN A 56 -9.59 -3.60 -10.33
C ASN A 56 -9.10 -2.17 -10.47
N ALA A 57 -8.24 -1.85 -11.45
CA ALA A 57 -7.68 -0.49 -11.61
C ALA A 57 -8.71 0.66 -11.64
N HIS A 58 -9.97 0.38 -12.00
CA HIS A 58 -11.07 1.37 -12.01
C HIS A 58 -11.99 1.32 -10.78
N ASN A 59 -11.95 0.25 -9.99
CA ASN A 59 -12.84 -0.01 -8.84
C ASN A 59 -12.02 -0.47 -7.61
N PHE A 60 -10.77 -0.02 -7.51
CA PHE A 60 -9.81 -0.57 -6.55
C PHE A 60 -10.26 -0.28 -5.13
N LEU A 61 -10.55 1.00 -4.85
CA LEU A 61 -10.96 1.44 -3.53
C LEU A 61 -12.34 0.90 -3.13
N SER A 62 -13.30 0.86 -4.06
CA SER A 62 -14.63 0.27 -3.80
C SER A 62 -14.50 -1.23 -3.50
N THR A 63 -13.60 -1.95 -4.17
CA THR A 63 -13.31 -3.36 -3.84
C THR A 63 -12.78 -3.51 -2.41
N LEU A 64 -11.85 -2.65 -1.99
CA LEU A 64 -11.33 -2.68 -0.62
C LEU A 64 -12.41 -2.40 0.44
N ILE A 65 -13.25 -1.40 0.20
CA ILE A 65 -14.25 -0.96 1.19
C ILE A 65 -15.48 -1.87 1.19
N GLU A 66 -16.03 -2.18 0.03
CA GLU A 66 -17.32 -2.87 -0.07
C GLU A 66 -17.17 -4.39 0.02
N LYS A 67 -16.18 -4.96 -0.68
CA LYS A 67 -15.96 -6.41 -0.72
C LYS A 67 -15.13 -6.90 0.45
N HIS A 68 -14.04 -6.20 0.75
CA HIS A 68 -13.13 -6.60 1.84
C HIS A 68 -13.47 -5.95 3.19
N GLN A 69 -14.41 -5.01 3.23
CA GLN A 69 -14.85 -4.33 4.46
C GLN A 69 -13.68 -3.69 5.23
N PHE A 70 -12.70 -3.16 4.50
CA PHE A 70 -11.54 -2.53 5.12
C PHE A 70 -11.92 -1.20 5.78
N GLU A 71 -11.48 -1.03 7.03
CA GLU A 71 -11.55 0.24 7.73
C GLU A 71 -10.31 1.10 7.36
N ILE A 72 -10.32 2.38 7.77
CA ILE A 72 -9.25 3.35 7.49
C ILE A 72 -7.86 2.79 7.83
N VAL A 73 -7.74 2.02 8.91
CA VAL A 73 -6.46 1.46 9.36
C VAL A 73 -5.87 0.48 8.35
N GLN A 74 -6.67 -0.43 7.81
CA GLN A 74 -6.22 -1.36 6.76
C GLN A 74 -5.88 -0.59 5.48
N ILE A 75 -6.62 0.47 5.16
CA ILE A 75 -6.35 1.31 3.99
C ILE A 75 -5.00 2.04 4.14
N LYS A 76 -4.60 2.45 5.37
CA LYS A 76 -3.25 2.96 5.66
C LYS A 76 -2.15 1.91 5.45
N LEU A 77 -2.40 0.63 5.74
CA LEU A 77 -1.45 -0.43 5.41
C LEU A 77 -1.33 -0.61 3.90
N ILE A 78 -2.45 -0.57 3.17
CA ILE A 78 -2.46 -0.62 1.71
C ILE A 78 -1.72 0.57 1.10
N GLU A 79 -1.88 1.78 1.64
CA GLU A 79 -1.13 2.98 1.23
C GLU A 79 0.37 2.71 1.20
N GLU A 80 0.93 2.17 2.29
CA GLU A 80 2.36 1.87 2.39
C GLU A 80 2.81 0.79 1.41
N LEU A 81 2.03 -0.29 1.29
CA LEU A 81 2.37 -1.41 0.40
C LEU A 81 2.38 -0.97 -1.06
N LEU A 82 1.34 -0.26 -1.51
CA LEU A 82 1.23 0.21 -2.89
C LEU A 82 2.32 1.23 -3.22
N TYR A 83 2.60 2.17 -2.32
CA TYR A 83 3.63 3.16 -2.54
C TYR A 83 5.02 2.52 -2.67
N HIS A 84 5.38 1.59 -1.79
CA HIS A 84 6.67 0.90 -1.88
C HIS A 84 6.76 0.00 -3.11
N LYS A 85 5.66 -0.66 -3.50
CA LYS A 85 5.60 -1.43 -4.75
C LYS A 85 5.80 -0.53 -5.96
N TYR A 86 5.19 0.66 -5.98
CA TYR A 86 5.39 1.66 -7.03
C TYR A 86 6.87 2.12 -7.09
N LEU A 87 7.53 2.30 -5.95
CA LEU A 87 8.96 2.65 -5.91
C LEU A 87 9.90 1.54 -6.43
N LEU A 88 9.43 0.29 -6.54
CA LEU A 88 10.16 -0.81 -7.17
C LEU A 88 9.95 -0.81 -8.69
N ASN A 89 8.74 -0.48 -9.16
CA ASN A 89 8.41 -0.39 -10.59
C ASN A 89 7.62 0.90 -10.94
N PRO A 90 8.31 2.05 -11.08
CA PRO A 90 7.65 3.35 -11.29
C PRO A 90 6.95 3.51 -12.64
N LEU A 91 7.18 2.59 -13.59
CA LEU A 91 6.58 2.61 -14.92
C LEU A 91 5.18 1.99 -14.95
N ASN A 92 4.76 1.32 -13.87
CA ASN A 92 3.46 0.67 -13.78
C ASN A 92 2.35 1.70 -13.53
N LYS A 93 1.68 2.14 -14.62
CA LYS A 93 0.59 3.12 -14.58
C LYS A 93 -0.64 2.67 -13.78
N PRO A 94 -1.15 1.43 -13.94
CA PRO A 94 -2.23 0.92 -13.09
C PRO A 94 -1.90 1.03 -11.59
N LEU A 95 -0.70 0.60 -11.20
CA LEU A 95 -0.24 0.67 -9.81
C LEU A 95 -0.17 2.11 -9.30
N LYS A 96 0.38 3.02 -10.11
CA LYS A 96 0.41 4.46 -9.80
C LYS A 96 -1.00 5.01 -9.54
N ASN A 97 -1.95 4.68 -10.40
CA ASN A 97 -3.33 5.17 -10.29
C ASN A 97 -4.02 4.62 -9.02
N CYS A 98 -3.88 3.32 -8.74
CA CYS A 98 -4.41 2.73 -7.51
C CYS A 98 -3.78 3.37 -6.25
N THR A 99 -2.46 3.61 -6.29
CA THR A 99 -1.74 4.27 -5.20
C THR A 99 -2.27 5.68 -4.96
N LEU A 100 -2.44 6.48 -6.04
CA LEU A 100 -3.02 7.82 -5.95
C LEU A 100 -4.46 7.81 -5.43
N GLU A 101 -5.28 6.86 -5.86
CA GLU A 101 -6.66 6.73 -5.40
C GLU A 101 -6.72 6.53 -3.88
N VAL A 102 -5.91 5.60 -3.35
CA VAL A 102 -5.81 5.33 -1.91
C VAL A 102 -5.29 6.56 -1.14
N LEU A 103 -4.21 7.18 -1.61
CA LEU A 103 -3.63 8.37 -0.99
C LEU A 103 -4.66 9.51 -0.90
N ASN A 104 -5.38 9.78 -1.99
CA ASN A 104 -6.39 10.84 -2.03
C ASN A 104 -7.61 10.52 -1.15
N TYR A 105 -8.01 9.25 -1.08
CA TYR A 105 -9.07 8.82 -0.18
C TYR A 105 -8.69 9.07 1.28
N LEU A 106 -7.51 8.64 1.70
CA LEU A 106 -7.03 8.86 3.06
C LEU A 106 -6.84 10.35 3.37
N ALA A 107 -6.31 11.15 2.44
CA ALA A 107 -6.18 12.59 2.63
C ALA A 107 -7.52 13.31 2.93
N LYS A 108 -8.65 12.75 2.47
CA LYS A 108 -9.99 13.30 2.70
C LYS A 108 -10.73 12.71 3.91
N ASN A 109 -10.47 11.44 4.24
CA ASN A 109 -11.28 10.67 5.18
C ASN A 109 -10.53 10.29 6.47
N ASP A 110 -9.21 10.41 6.49
CA ASP A 110 -8.40 10.25 7.70
C ASP A 110 -8.59 11.47 8.61
N SER A 111 -8.74 11.25 9.92
CA SER A 111 -8.85 12.34 10.89
C SER A 111 -7.53 13.10 11.06
N ASP A 112 -6.42 12.43 10.76
CA ASP A 112 -5.07 12.97 10.95
C ASP A 112 -4.48 13.43 9.62
N PHE A 113 -4.12 14.72 9.56
CA PHE A 113 -3.39 15.25 8.42
C PHE A 113 -1.96 14.67 8.36
N SER A 114 -1.51 14.28 7.17
CA SER A 114 -0.17 13.73 6.95
C SER A 114 0.58 14.51 5.86
N TRP A 115 1.65 15.19 6.26
CA TRP A 115 2.57 15.86 5.34
C TRP A 115 3.25 14.88 4.39
N GLU A 116 3.60 13.70 4.89
CA GLU A 116 4.21 12.64 4.09
C GLU A 116 3.26 12.21 2.96
N ARG A 117 1.98 11.99 3.27
CA ARG A 117 0.96 11.65 2.28
C ARG A 117 0.84 12.71 1.20
N GLN A 118 0.79 13.98 1.59
CA GLN A 118 0.70 15.08 0.63
C GLN A 118 1.94 15.10 -0.29
N ASN A 119 3.13 14.96 0.28
CA ASN A 119 4.37 14.89 -0.50
C ASN A 119 4.36 13.70 -1.48
N ARG A 120 3.87 12.53 -1.06
CA ARG A 120 3.74 11.35 -1.93
C ARG A 120 2.76 11.62 -3.09
N ILE A 121 1.60 12.24 -2.82
CA ILE A 121 0.64 12.64 -3.85
C ILE A 121 1.31 13.56 -4.89
N ASP A 122 2.02 14.58 -4.42
CA ASP A 122 2.68 15.55 -5.29
C ASP A 122 3.80 14.91 -6.13
N GLN A 123 4.57 13.99 -5.54
CA GLN A 123 5.59 13.20 -6.25
C GLN A 123 4.96 12.33 -7.35
N LEU A 124 3.90 11.59 -7.04
CA LEU A 124 3.24 10.74 -8.04
C LEU A 124 2.62 11.58 -9.16
N ASN A 125 2.01 12.73 -8.85
CA ASN A 125 1.44 13.62 -9.87
C ASN A 125 2.51 14.25 -10.77
N SER A 126 3.71 14.51 -10.24
CA SER A 126 4.83 15.10 -10.99
C SER A 126 5.61 14.10 -11.84
N SER A 127 5.46 12.79 -11.57
CA SER A 127 6.17 11.73 -12.28
C SER A 127 5.41 11.36 -13.57
N ASN A 128 5.86 11.86 -14.73
CA ASN A 128 5.22 11.63 -16.05
C ASN A 128 5.36 10.20 -16.57
#